data_AF-A0A933VNQ8-F1
#
_entry.id   AF-A0A933VNQ8-F1
#
_cell.length_a   1.000
_cell.length_b   1.000
_cell.length_c   1.000
_cell.angle_alpha   90.00
_cell.angle_beta   90.00
_cell.angle_gamma   90.00
#
_symmetry.space_group_name_H-M   'P 1'
#
loop_
_entity.id
_entity.type
_entity.pdbx_description
1 polymer ?
#
loop_
_entity_poly.entity_id
_entity_poly.type
_entity_poly.pdbx_seq_one_letter_code
_entity_poly.pdbx_strand_id
1 'polypeptide(L)' 'LSEREVAERVASYNLLAVGVCDAAGRLLGAITIDDVLDRTLPTGWRQRRRIGAAGVHR' A
#
# COMPACT_ATOMS: atom_id res chain seq x y z
N LEU A 1 10.33 9.36 7.92
CA LEU A 1 9.09 8.68 8.33
C LEU A 1 9.36 7.19 8.32
N SER A 2 8.98 6.50 9.38
CA SER A 2 8.95 5.04 9.44
C SER A 2 7.83 4.48 8.57
N GLU A 3 7.91 3.19 8.24
CA GLU A 3 6.85 2.51 7.47
C GLU A 3 5.50 2.56 8.18
N ARG A 4 5.49 2.46 9.52
CA ARG A 4 4.27 2.55 10.32
C ARG A 4 3.60 3.93 10.18
N GLU A 5 4.39 5.00 10.24
CA GLU A 5 3.84 6.36 10.07
C GLU A 5 3.27 6.59 8.66
N VAL A 6 3.88 6.00 7.63
CA VAL A 6 3.32 6.03 6.27
C VAL A 6 2.00 5.26 6.22
N ALA A 7 1.94 4.06 6.80
CA ALA A 7 0.73 3.25 6.86
C ALA A 7 -0.41 3.97 7.61
N GLU A 8 -0.11 4.61 8.75
CA GLU A 8 -1.07 5.39 9.52
C GLU A 8 -1.61 6.57 8.70
N ARG A 9 -0.75 7.36 8.05
CA ARG A 9 -1.20 8.46 7.19
C ARG A 9 -2.08 7.99 6.04
N VAL A 10 -1.68 6.91 5.38
CA VAL A 10 -2.46 6.34 4.29
C VAL A 10 -3.85 5.90 4.78
N ALA A 11 -3.91 5.21 5.92
CA ALA A 11 -5.16 4.72 6.51
C ALA A 11 -6.05 5.87 7.04
N SER A 12 -5.48 6.87 7.71
CA SER A 12 -6.25 7.98 8.30
C SER A 12 -6.99 8.81 7.25
N TYR A 13 -6.48 8.87 6.02
CA TYR A 13 -7.01 9.73 4.97
C TYR A 13 -7.50 8.97 3.74
N ASN A 14 -7.60 7.63 3.79
CA ASN A 14 -7.95 6.78 2.65
C ASN A 14 -7.11 7.09 1.39
N LEU A 15 -5.82 7.37 1.56
CA LEU A 15 -4.96 7.78 0.46
C LEU A 15 -4.63 6.61 -0.45
N LEU A 16 -4.56 6.88 -1.76
CA LEU A 16 -4.03 5.93 -2.72
C LEU A 16 -2.50 6.01 -2.83
N ALA A 17 -1.92 7.17 -2.48
CA ALA A 17 -0.49 7.40 -2.46
C ALA A 17 -0.11 8.56 -1.52
N VAL A 18 1.16 8.60 -1.10
CA VAL A 18 1.78 9.69 -0.34
C VAL A 18 2.96 10.24 -1.12
N GLY A 19 2.97 11.55 -1.40
CA GLY A 19 4.11 12.22 -2.04
C GLY A 19 5.32 12.30 -1.10
N VAL A 20 6.50 12.05 -1.66
CA VAL A 20 7.79 12.20 -0.97
C VAL A 20 8.47 13.43 -1.53
N CYS A 21 8.78 14.40 -0.67
CA CYS A 21 9.45 15.63 -1.05
C CYS A 21 10.83 15.73 -0.39
N ASP A 22 11.73 16.49 -1.01
CA ASP A 22 12.96 16.93 -0.36
C ASP A 22 12.67 18.00 0.72
N ALA A 23 13.72 18.43 1.43
CA ALA A 23 13.61 19.44 2.49
C ALA A 23 13.15 20.82 1.97
N ALA A 24 13.31 21.11 0.68
CA ALA A 24 12.81 22.33 0.04
C ALA A 24 11.35 22.18 -0.45
N GLY A 25 10.71 21.04 -0.19
CA GLY A 25 9.35 20.75 -0.60
C GLY A 25 9.19 20.31 -2.06
N ARG A 26 10.29 20.05 -2.78
CA ARG A 26 10.23 19.60 -4.18
C ARG A 26 9.89 18.11 -4.23
N LEU A 27 8.96 17.75 -5.10
CA LEU A 27 8.53 16.35 -5.25
C LEU A 27 9.65 15.48 -5.80
N LEU A 28 9.96 14.40 -5.09
CA LEU A 28 10.91 13.37 -5.50
C LEU A 28 10.21 12.14 -6.08
N GLY A 29 9.00 11.85 -5.60
CA GLY A 29 8.23 10.69 -6.01
C GLY A 29 7.03 10.44 -5.11
N ALA A 30 6.49 9.22 -5.13
CA ALA A 30 5.36 8.83 -4.30
C ALA A 30 5.49 7.39 -3.81
N ILE A 31 4.88 7.10 -2.66
CA ILE A 31 4.66 5.76 -2.13
C ILE A 31 3.20 5.40 -2.37
N THR A 32 2.93 4.25 -2.97
CA THR A 32 1.57 3.80 -3.26
C THR A 32 0.99 2.95 -2.13
N ILE A 33 -0.34 2.85 -2.04
CA ILE A 33 -1.00 1.98 -1.06
C ILE A 33 -0.59 0.51 -1.23
N ASP A 34 -0.36 0.04 -2.45
CA ASP A 34 0.01 -1.37 -2.66
C ASP A 34 1.42 -1.69 -2.13
N ASP A 35 2.37 -0.74 -2.19
CA ASP A 35 3.67 -0.87 -1.51
C ASP A 35 3.53 -0.98 0.02
N VAL A 36 2.57 -0.26 0.60
CA VAL A 36 2.29 -0.30 2.04
C VAL A 36 1.64 -1.65 2.41
N LEU A 37 0.68 -2.11 1.61
CA LEU A 37 0.02 -3.41 1.82
C LEU A 37 1.02 -4.57 1.73
N ASP A 38 1.97 -4.52 0.80
CA ASP A 38 2.99 -5.57 0.66
C ASP A 38 3.89 -5.73 1.88
N ARG A 39 4.08 -4.66 2.65
CA ARG A 39 4.89 -4.68 3.88
C ARG A 39 4.09 -4.97 5.14
N THR A 40 2.81 -4.62 5.14
CA THR A 40 1.94 -4.73 6.32
C THR A 40 1.23 -6.08 6.39
N LEU A 41 0.95 -6.69 5.24
CA LEU A 41 0.19 -7.93 5.17
C LEU A 41 1.09 -9.17 5.20
N PRO A 42 0.59 -10.31 5.72
CA PRO A 42 1.34 -11.57 5.74
C PRO A 42 1.71 -12.06 4.33
N THR A 43 2.80 -12.82 4.25
CA THR A 43 3.24 -13.48 3.01
C THR A 43 2.09 -14.22 2.31
N GLY A 44 2.02 -14.08 0.97
CA GLY A 44 1.02 -14.76 0.14
C GLY A 44 -0.38 -14.12 0.15
N TRP A 45 -0.58 -12.94 0.76
CA TRP A 45 -1.88 -12.24 0.78
C TRP A 45 -2.46 -12.00 -0.63
N ARG A 46 -1.61 -11.73 -1.63
CA ARG A 46 -2.03 -11.56 -3.04
C ARG A 46 -2.55 -12.85 -3.67
N GLN A 47 -2.01 -14.01 -3.28
CA GLN A 47 -2.41 -15.32 -3.82
C GLN A 47 -3.75 -15.80 -3.25
N ARG A 48 -4.03 -15.49 -1.97
CA ARG A 48 -5.29 -15.83 -1.29
C ARG A 48 -6.54 -15.32 -2.05
N ARG A 49 -6.43 -14.19 -2.75
CA ARG A 49 -7.52 -13.64 -3.57
C ARG A 49 -7.78 -14.40 -4.87
N ARG A 50 -6.78 -15.10 -5.44
CA ARG A 50 -6.96 -15.85 -6.70
C ARG A 50 -7.72 -17.16 -6.51
N ILE A 51 -7.64 -17.77 -5.33
CA ILE A 51 -8.28 -19.06 -5.04
C ILE A 51 -9.81 -18.91 -4.91
N GLY A 52 -10.32 -17.76 -4.47
CA GLY A 52 -11.76 -17.50 -4.38
C GLY A 52 -12.46 -17.25 -5.72
N ALA A 53 -11.75 -16.77 -6.74
CA ALA A 53 -12.33 -16.45 -8.05
C ALA A 53 -12.40 -17.66 -9.00
N ALA A 54 -11.61 -18.72 -8.76
CA ALA A 54 -11.56 -19.91 -9.61
C ALA A 54 -12.68 -20.94 -9.34
N GLY A 55 -13.50 -20.72 -8.30
CA GLY A 55 -14.57 -21.65 -7.89
C GLY A 55 -15.96 -21.39 -8.47
N VAL A 56 -16.17 -20.30 -9.22
CA VAL A 56 -17.50 -19.85 -9.71
C VAL A 56 -17.69 -20.17 -11.21
N HIS A 57 -17.19 -21.33 -11.66
CA HIS A 57 -17.40 -21.80 -13.03
C HIS A 57 -17.71 -23.30 -13.10
N ARG A 58 -18.39 -23.86 -12.10
CA ARG A 58 -18.93 -25.21 -12.20
C ARG A 58 -20.38 -25.26 -11.75
#